data_AF-A0A7L4B3Q7-F1
#
_entry.id   AF-A0A7L4B3Q7-F1
#
_cell.length_a   1.000
_cell.length_b   1.000
_cell.length_c   1.000
_cell.angle_alpha   90.00
_cell.angle_beta   90.00
_cell.angle_gamma   90.00
#
_symmetry.space_group_name_H-M   'P 1'
#
loop_
_entity.id
_entity.type
_entity.pdbx_description
1 polymer ?
#
loop_
_entity_poly.entity_id
_entity_poly.type
_entity_poly.pdbx_seq_one_letter_code
_entity_poly.pdbx_strand_id
1 'polypeptide(L)'
;EAVRRVLLLGEGNFSFAASLCGAAGTHVVATCYESEEEVCGRGRAAESIRRLREGGAEVVFSVDCTKLKDYFLPEEREFDCIYFNFPHCGRKAGVVKNRELLAHFFHSSAEVLTEEGEVHVALCNGQGGTPADQPRREWHNSWQIVAVAAEAGFILSNVHPFKAETIHGYKCTGYRSQDKSFCIEGALNHIFTRSTPLPYFKPMICEIELESRKVSFQVPQILVDKINRGFLELNSNHPVRAVKEKLTTELNQAFPLQNIDCCLSLLHQGHLNGVCHSNIFWIILSPEESPSTEEMSNGVANAVLFSHVDFCKDTDKNGSVNVQEGCHISKQYYLRPSLLPYAQAIIQRGGFLPGTIHVLSGPVFRKCLISPYSMPVFHEVVFVCAVNRGTENSCIQMLVNSIKTSIHSLHQTVSGSKLSINLQEATSFETTELNDFAAFESQLSEIQYFICMETDTSGSCEKGSCVGIIRTELIGSELVVVFASFNLDLLAMLICGISDWRMLWTSDTRFLRQFLRGRLRLFKSFSLYPPSYVHDVSFWVPDGEQFDEVAFHTIARQVSGEMVVSIQLIDSFQQSETGRKSLCYRLTFQSCDKALSRQEVAEMQLLF
;
A
#
# COMPACT_ATOMS: atom_id res chain seq x y z
N GLU A 1 7.93 -33.69 6.88
CA GLU A 1 7.10 -32.47 6.78
C GLU A 1 6.54 -32.18 8.17
N ALA A 2 6.42 -30.91 8.56
CA ALA A 2 5.82 -30.56 9.84
C ALA A 2 4.33 -30.97 9.84
N VAL A 3 3.85 -31.54 10.94
CA VAL A 3 2.45 -31.97 11.07
C VAL A 3 1.59 -30.72 11.29
N ARG A 4 0.63 -30.48 10.39
CA ARG A 4 -0.30 -29.35 10.48
C ARG A 4 -1.32 -29.59 11.59
N ARG A 5 -1.40 -28.72 12.59
CA ARG A 5 -2.34 -28.87 13.71
C ARG A 5 -3.63 -28.10 13.44
N VAL A 6 -4.76 -28.81 13.48
CA VAL A 6 -6.07 -28.30 13.07
C VAL A 6 -7.05 -28.37 14.23
N LEU A 7 -7.60 -27.22 14.61
CA LEU A 7 -8.64 -27.10 15.63
C LEU A 7 -10.01 -26.98 14.96
N LEU A 8 -10.98 -27.79 15.37
CA LEU A 8 -12.36 -27.68 14.93
C LEU A 8 -13.26 -27.32 16.11
N LEU A 9 -14.03 -26.27 15.94
CA LEU A 9 -14.85 -25.67 16.99
C LEU A 9 -16.33 -25.84 16.69
N GLY A 10 -17.10 -26.17 17.73
CA GLY A 10 -18.55 -26.28 17.64
C GLY A 10 -19.03 -27.48 16.82
N GLU A 11 -18.29 -28.59 16.83
CA GLU A 11 -18.68 -29.81 16.13
C GLU A 11 -20.00 -30.37 16.69
N GLY A 12 -21.09 -30.26 15.92
CA GLY A 12 -22.41 -30.73 16.38
C GLY A 12 -22.55 -32.25 16.44
N ASN A 13 -21.94 -32.97 15.49
CA ASN A 13 -21.91 -34.44 15.42
C ASN A 13 -20.53 -35.00 15.03
N PHE A 14 -19.48 -34.18 15.04
CA PHE A 14 -18.10 -34.58 14.74
C PHE A 14 -17.87 -35.16 13.32
N SER A 15 -18.86 -35.08 12.42
CA SER A 15 -18.76 -35.68 11.09
C SER A 15 -17.82 -34.92 10.15
N PHE A 16 -17.64 -33.61 10.36
CA PHE A 16 -16.71 -32.81 9.58
C PHE A 16 -15.28 -33.11 10.01
N ALA A 17 -14.99 -33.09 11.32
CA ALA A 17 -13.70 -33.49 11.86
C ALA A 17 -13.33 -34.93 11.44
N ALA A 18 -14.26 -35.88 11.52
CA ALA A 18 -14.02 -37.27 11.13
C ALA A 18 -13.71 -37.45 9.63
N SER A 19 -14.14 -36.51 8.77
CA SER A 19 -13.81 -36.52 7.34
C SER A 19 -12.40 -35.98 7.04
N LEU A 20 -11.86 -35.13 7.92
CA LEU A 20 -10.49 -34.58 7.83
C LEU A 20 -9.46 -35.49 8.51
N CYS A 21 -9.89 -36.26 9.51
CA CYS A 21 -9.06 -37.22 10.22
C CYS A 21 -8.55 -38.32 9.28
N GLY A 22 -7.23 -38.55 9.29
CA GLY A 22 -6.56 -39.50 8.41
C GLY A 22 -5.92 -38.89 7.15
N ALA A 23 -6.07 -37.57 6.94
CA ALA A 23 -5.23 -36.86 5.99
C ALA A 23 -3.77 -36.91 6.45
N ALA A 24 -2.86 -37.34 5.56
CA ALA A 24 -1.44 -37.44 5.89
C ALA A 24 -0.88 -36.09 6.33
N GLY A 25 -0.17 -36.08 7.47
CA GLY A 25 0.48 -34.87 7.99
C GLY A 25 -0.45 -33.90 8.72
N THR A 26 -1.65 -34.32 9.15
CA THR A 26 -2.58 -33.46 9.92
C THR A 26 -2.85 -34.04 11.31
N HIS A 27 -2.74 -33.21 12.34
CA HIS A 27 -3.16 -33.53 13.70
C HIS A 27 -4.45 -32.80 14.04
N VAL A 28 -5.54 -33.55 14.24
CA VAL A 28 -6.89 -33.01 14.45
C VAL A 28 -7.23 -32.92 15.93
N VAL A 29 -7.69 -31.74 16.36
CA VAL A 29 -8.31 -31.49 17.66
C VAL A 29 -9.75 -31.04 17.41
N ALA A 30 -10.70 -31.92 17.71
CA ALA A 30 -12.13 -31.66 17.49
C ALA A 30 -12.83 -31.31 18.80
N THR A 31 -13.59 -30.22 18.80
CA THR A 31 -14.20 -29.70 20.02
C THR A 31 -15.67 -29.32 19.83
N CYS A 32 -16.43 -29.35 20.92
CA CYS A 32 -17.77 -28.79 20.98
C CYS A 32 -18.04 -28.12 22.33
N TYR A 33 -19.10 -27.31 22.38
CA TYR A 33 -19.49 -26.59 23.59
C TYR A 33 -20.29 -27.48 24.56
N GLU A 34 -21.01 -28.47 24.04
CA GLU A 34 -21.79 -29.41 24.85
C GLU A 34 -20.93 -30.43 25.59
N SER A 35 -21.51 -31.05 26.62
CA SER A 35 -20.89 -32.15 27.37
C SER A 35 -20.86 -33.45 26.57
N GLU A 36 -19.99 -34.40 26.96
CA GLU A 36 -19.89 -35.71 26.29
C GLU A 36 -21.22 -36.46 26.35
N GLU A 37 -21.94 -36.39 27.49
CA GLU A 37 -23.24 -37.04 27.68
C GLU A 37 -24.31 -36.50 26.71
N GLU A 38 -24.36 -35.18 26.53
CA GLU A 38 -25.32 -34.52 25.63
C GLU A 38 -25.07 -34.85 24.16
N VAL A 39 -23.80 -34.99 23.77
CA VAL A 39 -23.40 -35.28 22.38
C VAL A 39 -23.55 -36.76 22.06
N CYS A 40 -23.18 -37.66 22.96
CA CYS A 40 -23.27 -39.10 22.74
C CYS A 40 -24.74 -39.57 22.53
N GLY A 41 -25.70 -38.83 23.08
CA GLY A 41 -27.13 -39.05 22.82
C GLY A 41 -27.61 -38.65 21.41
N ARG A 42 -26.79 -37.94 20.63
CA ARG A 42 -27.15 -37.44 19.29
C ARG A 42 -26.72 -38.41 18.19
N GLY A 43 -27.66 -39.22 17.71
CA GLY A 43 -27.57 -39.98 16.45
C GLY A 43 -26.19 -40.51 16.07
N ARG A 44 -25.54 -39.88 15.07
CA ARG A 44 -24.25 -40.29 14.49
C ARG A 44 -23.00 -39.82 15.25
N ALA A 45 -23.14 -38.97 16.27
CA ALA A 45 -21.99 -38.35 16.92
C ALA A 45 -21.05 -39.38 17.57
N ALA A 46 -21.59 -40.40 18.24
CA ALA A 46 -20.80 -41.44 18.89
C ALA A 46 -19.92 -42.22 17.90
N GLU A 47 -20.42 -42.52 16.69
CA GLU A 47 -19.66 -43.19 15.65
C GLU A 47 -18.51 -42.31 15.13
N SER A 48 -18.79 -41.04 14.86
CA SER A 48 -17.78 -40.06 14.42
C SER A 48 -16.70 -39.84 15.47
N ILE A 49 -17.07 -39.72 16.75
CA ILE A 49 -16.13 -39.59 17.88
C ILE A 49 -15.23 -40.83 17.99
N ARG A 50 -15.81 -42.03 17.87
CA ARG A 50 -15.03 -43.27 17.89
C ARG A 50 -13.99 -43.28 16.75
N ARG A 51 -14.40 -42.96 15.53
CA ARG A 51 -13.50 -42.90 14.36
C ARG A 51 -12.38 -41.88 14.54
N LEU A 52 -12.67 -40.72 15.15
CA LEU A 52 -11.67 -39.70 15.46
C LEU A 52 -10.62 -40.23 16.43
N ARG A 53 -11.05 -40.80 17.55
CA ARG A 53 -10.16 -41.37 18.58
C ARG A 53 -9.31 -42.52 18.02
N GLU A 54 -9.91 -43.42 17.24
CA GLU A 54 -9.19 -44.51 16.54
C GLU A 54 -8.19 -43.98 15.52
N GLY A 55 -8.47 -42.83 14.90
CA GLY A 55 -7.58 -42.15 13.96
C GLY A 55 -6.50 -41.29 14.62
N GLY A 56 -6.40 -41.28 15.95
CA GLY A 56 -5.39 -40.52 16.71
C GLY A 56 -5.72 -39.03 16.89
N ALA A 57 -6.96 -38.61 16.62
CA ALA A 57 -7.41 -37.24 16.88
C ALA A 57 -7.82 -37.03 18.34
N GLU A 58 -7.60 -35.82 18.84
CA GLU A 58 -8.09 -35.39 20.15
C GLU A 58 -9.55 -34.95 20.05
N VAL A 59 -10.37 -35.37 21.03
CA VAL A 59 -11.78 -34.97 21.14
C VAL A 59 -12.01 -34.35 22.51
N VAL A 60 -12.33 -33.06 22.55
CA VAL A 60 -12.48 -32.27 23.78
C VAL A 60 -13.88 -31.67 23.86
N PHE A 61 -14.57 -31.89 24.98
CA PHE A 61 -15.94 -31.41 25.22
C PHE A 61 -15.95 -30.16 26.10
N SER A 62 -17.09 -29.47 26.14
CA SER A 62 -17.28 -28.28 26.99
C SER A 62 -16.28 -27.14 26.74
N VAL A 63 -15.85 -26.98 25.48
CA VAL A 63 -14.93 -25.93 25.04
C VAL A 63 -15.71 -24.68 24.63
N ASP A 64 -15.48 -23.58 25.34
CA ASP A 64 -15.96 -22.25 24.96
C ASP A 64 -14.98 -21.61 23.96
N CYS A 65 -15.41 -21.46 22.71
CA CYS A 65 -14.58 -20.89 21.64
C CYS A 65 -14.24 -19.41 21.84
N THR A 66 -14.85 -18.75 22.83
CA THR A 66 -14.49 -17.38 23.22
C THR A 66 -13.34 -17.32 24.23
N LYS A 67 -12.84 -18.48 24.70
CA LYS A 67 -11.83 -18.61 25.76
C LYS A 67 -10.83 -19.75 25.53
N LEU A 68 -10.45 -19.99 24.28
CA LEU A 68 -9.56 -21.08 23.87
C LEU A 68 -8.26 -21.19 24.68
N LYS A 69 -7.66 -20.06 25.11
CA LYS A 69 -6.46 -20.08 25.96
C LYS A 69 -6.65 -20.79 27.31
N ASP A 70 -7.87 -20.86 27.82
CA ASP A 70 -8.17 -21.51 29.11
C ASP A 70 -8.19 -23.04 28.96
N TYR A 71 -8.33 -23.54 27.73
CA TYR A 71 -8.45 -24.97 27.42
C TYR A 71 -7.17 -25.58 26.83
N PHE A 72 -6.29 -24.77 26.26
CA PHE A 72 -5.03 -25.21 25.66
C PHE A 72 -3.84 -24.61 26.40
N LEU A 73 -2.89 -25.44 26.81
CA LEU A 73 -1.65 -24.98 27.44
C LEU A 73 -0.81 -24.18 26.42
N PRO A 74 0.07 -23.25 26.85
CA PRO A 74 0.88 -22.43 25.93
C PRO A 74 1.62 -23.23 24.84
N GLU A 75 2.13 -24.41 25.19
CA GLU A 75 2.84 -25.33 24.27
C GLU A 75 1.91 -25.97 23.21
N GLU A 76 0.61 -25.95 23.46
CA GLU A 76 -0.45 -26.49 22.60
C GLU A 76 -1.18 -25.39 21.82
N ARG A 77 -0.72 -24.14 21.85
CA ARG A 77 -1.36 -22.98 21.21
C ARG A 77 -0.82 -22.68 19.81
N GLU A 78 -0.29 -23.68 19.14
CA GLU A 78 0.29 -23.58 17.80
C GLU A 78 -0.64 -24.24 16.77
N PHE A 79 -1.87 -23.72 16.62
CA PHE A 79 -2.77 -24.19 15.58
C PHE A 79 -2.49 -23.50 14.23
N ASP A 80 -2.27 -24.28 13.19
CA ASP A 80 -2.10 -23.78 11.81
C ASP A 80 -3.43 -23.51 11.12
N CYS A 81 -4.51 -24.10 11.62
CA CYS A 81 -5.84 -23.92 11.08
C CYS A 81 -6.90 -24.05 12.18
N ILE A 82 -7.84 -23.11 12.22
CA ILE A 82 -8.99 -23.13 13.13
C ILE A 82 -10.27 -23.09 12.28
N TYR A 83 -11.13 -24.09 12.39
CA TYR A 83 -12.43 -24.13 11.72
C TYR A 83 -13.56 -23.82 12.70
N PHE A 84 -14.45 -22.90 12.30
CA PHE A 84 -15.72 -22.68 12.98
C PHE A 84 -16.87 -22.62 11.96
N ASN A 85 -17.46 -23.79 11.70
CA ASN A 85 -18.48 -23.94 10.66
C ASN A 85 -19.88 -23.62 11.21
N PHE A 86 -20.60 -22.73 10.54
CA PHE A 86 -21.96 -22.31 10.89
C PHE A 86 -22.13 -21.89 12.36
N PRO A 87 -21.28 -20.96 12.86
CA PRO A 87 -21.28 -20.55 14.25
C PRO A 87 -22.62 -19.93 14.66
N HIS A 88 -23.08 -20.20 15.87
CA HIS A 88 -24.34 -19.66 16.38
C HIS A 88 -24.38 -19.65 17.91
N CYS A 89 -25.06 -18.67 18.50
CA CYS A 89 -25.16 -18.53 19.96
C CYS A 89 -26.21 -19.46 20.63
N GLY A 90 -26.69 -20.48 19.92
CA GLY A 90 -27.86 -21.27 20.31
C GLY A 90 -29.19 -20.51 20.19
N ARG A 91 -30.30 -21.26 20.01
CA ARG A 91 -31.68 -20.73 19.90
C ARG A 91 -31.86 -19.66 18.80
N LYS A 92 -32.89 -18.80 18.88
CA LYS A 92 -33.11 -17.66 17.96
C LYS A 92 -32.29 -16.46 18.46
N ALA A 93 -31.02 -16.39 18.06
CA ALA A 93 -30.15 -15.25 18.36
C ALA A 93 -30.25 -14.17 17.29
N GLY A 94 -30.28 -12.90 17.71
CA GLY A 94 -30.24 -11.76 16.81
C GLY A 94 -28.85 -11.53 16.22
N VAL A 95 -28.76 -10.72 15.16
CA VAL A 95 -27.51 -10.41 14.46
C VAL A 95 -26.44 -9.87 15.42
N VAL A 96 -26.82 -9.01 16.38
CA VAL A 96 -25.90 -8.43 17.38
C VAL A 96 -25.15 -9.50 18.17
N LYS A 97 -25.87 -10.50 18.71
CA LYS A 97 -25.25 -11.59 19.49
C LYS A 97 -24.31 -12.44 18.66
N ASN A 98 -24.64 -12.70 17.39
CA ASN A 98 -23.76 -13.48 16.51
C ASN A 98 -22.49 -12.69 16.15
N ARG A 99 -22.56 -11.35 16.05
CA ARG A 99 -21.38 -10.49 15.93
C ARG A 99 -20.52 -10.55 17.18
N GLU A 100 -21.12 -10.45 18.37
CA GLU A 100 -20.41 -10.57 19.65
C GLU A 100 -19.70 -11.94 19.79
N LEU A 101 -20.38 -13.03 19.43
CA LEU A 101 -19.77 -14.37 19.39
C LEU A 101 -18.55 -14.40 18.48
N LEU A 102 -18.69 -13.91 17.25
CA LEU A 102 -17.58 -13.87 16.30
C LEU A 102 -16.44 -12.98 16.77
N ALA A 103 -16.74 -11.81 17.36
CA ALA A 103 -15.74 -10.89 17.89
C ALA A 103 -14.88 -11.57 18.95
N HIS A 104 -15.50 -12.19 19.95
CA HIS A 104 -14.76 -12.90 20.99
C HIS A 104 -14.06 -14.16 20.45
N PHE A 105 -14.67 -14.87 19.50
CA PHE A 105 -14.04 -16.01 18.83
C PHE A 105 -12.75 -15.62 18.09
N PHE A 106 -12.75 -14.53 17.32
CA PHE A 106 -11.55 -14.10 16.60
C PHE A 106 -10.45 -13.66 17.58
N HIS A 107 -10.80 -12.92 18.64
CA HIS A 107 -9.84 -12.56 19.68
C HIS A 107 -9.23 -13.80 20.34
N SER A 108 -10.07 -14.79 20.68
CA SER A 108 -9.59 -16.02 21.29
C SER A 108 -8.76 -16.88 20.32
N SER A 109 -9.11 -16.89 19.04
CA SER A 109 -8.34 -17.56 17.99
C SER A 109 -6.95 -16.93 17.84
N ALA A 110 -6.84 -15.60 17.94
CA ALA A 110 -5.56 -14.90 17.90
C ALA A 110 -4.62 -15.27 19.06
N GLU A 111 -5.10 -15.90 20.13
CA GLU A 111 -4.26 -16.34 21.26
C GLU A 111 -3.69 -17.76 21.06
N VAL A 112 -4.25 -18.54 20.12
CA VAL A 112 -3.92 -19.96 19.92
C VAL A 112 -3.56 -20.33 18.48
N LEU A 113 -3.54 -19.37 17.57
CA LEU A 113 -3.17 -19.55 16.17
C LEU A 113 -1.68 -19.24 15.95
N THR A 114 -1.01 -19.99 15.09
CA THR A 114 0.36 -19.66 14.63
C THR A 114 0.39 -18.33 13.86
N GLU A 115 1.59 -17.80 13.62
CA GLU A 115 1.78 -16.53 12.91
C GLU A 115 1.28 -16.57 11.45
N GLU A 116 1.54 -17.68 10.74
CA GLU A 116 1.07 -17.92 9.36
C GLU A 116 -0.20 -18.79 9.32
N GLY A 117 -0.87 -18.99 10.46
CA GLY A 117 -2.07 -19.82 10.57
C GLY A 117 -3.32 -19.18 9.96
N GLU A 118 -4.33 -20.02 9.70
CA GLU A 118 -5.57 -19.63 9.04
C GLU A 118 -6.80 -19.87 9.93
N VAL A 119 -7.75 -18.94 9.92
CA VAL A 119 -9.07 -19.10 10.56
C VAL A 119 -10.13 -19.23 9.47
N HIS A 120 -10.85 -20.35 9.47
CA HIS A 120 -11.87 -20.71 8.50
C HIS A 120 -13.26 -20.61 9.13
N VAL A 121 -14.11 -19.76 8.56
CA VAL A 121 -15.49 -19.57 9.03
C VAL A 121 -16.47 -19.79 7.89
N ALA A 122 -17.25 -20.86 7.98
CA ALA A 122 -18.34 -21.13 7.05
C ALA A 122 -19.63 -20.43 7.52
N LEU A 123 -20.24 -19.63 6.65
CA LEU A 123 -21.48 -18.92 6.92
C LEU A 123 -22.55 -19.25 5.87
N CYS A 124 -23.82 -19.25 6.28
CA CYS A 124 -24.93 -19.37 5.36
C CYS A 124 -25.00 -18.13 4.43
N ASN A 125 -25.62 -18.32 3.27
CA ASN A 125 -25.73 -17.29 2.24
C ASN A 125 -26.21 -15.92 2.79
N GLY A 126 -25.43 -14.87 2.50
CA GLY A 126 -25.72 -13.49 2.89
C GLY A 126 -25.35 -13.14 4.33
N GLN A 127 -24.98 -14.10 5.17
CA GLN A 127 -24.62 -13.79 6.56
C GLN A 127 -23.29 -13.04 6.65
N GLY A 128 -22.32 -13.30 5.79
CA GLY A 128 -21.02 -12.61 5.82
C GLY A 128 -21.16 -11.10 5.60
N GLY A 129 -22.02 -10.71 4.66
CA GLY A 129 -22.22 -9.31 4.25
C GLY A 129 -21.16 -8.82 3.25
N THR A 130 -20.39 -9.75 2.70
CA THR A 130 -19.31 -9.47 1.76
C THR A 130 -19.85 -9.33 0.33
N PRO A 131 -19.11 -8.69 -0.59
CA PRO A 131 -19.42 -8.72 -2.01
C PRO A 131 -19.49 -10.13 -2.64
N ALA A 132 -18.95 -11.16 -1.99
CA ALA A 132 -19.06 -12.54 -2.46
C ALA A 132 -20.43 -13.17 -2.17
N ASP A 133 -21.21 -12.64 -1.23
CA ASP A 133 -22.55 -13.13 -0.91
C ASP A 133 -23.56 -12.85 -2.03
N GLN A 134 -24.46 -13.80 -2.30
CA GLN A 134 -25.46 -13.70 -3.38
C GLN A 134 -26.84 -14.23 -2.93
N PRO A 135 -27.77 -13.38 -2.48
CA PRO A 135 -27.70 -11.91 -2.46
C PRO A 135 -26.87 -11.38 -1.29
N ARG A 136 -26.17 -10.27 -1.54
CA ARG A 136 -25.52 -9.49 -0.48
C ARG A 136 -26.58 -8.84 0.41
N ARG A 137 -26.53 -9.14 1.72
CA ARG A 137 -27.40 -8.48 2.70
C ARG A 137 -26.90 -7.07 3.02
N GLU A 138 -27.84 -6.19 3.37
CA GLU A 138 -27.53 -4.86 3.91
C GLU A 138 -26.55 -4.93 5.08
N TRP A 139 -25.61 -4.00 5.13
CA TRP A 139 -24.51 -3.99 6.10
C TRP A 139 -25.01 -4.12 7.56
N HIS A 140 -26.04 -3.37 7.93
CA HIS A 140 -26.58 -3.40 9.30
C HIS A 140 -27.33 -4.71 9.63
N ASN A 141 -27.72 -5.50 8.63
CA ASN A 141 -28.44 -6.78 8.78
C ASN A 141 -27.56 -8.02 8.52
N SER A 142 -26.29 -7.85 8.16
CA SER A 142 -25.30 -8.93 8.00
C SER A 142 -24.50 -9.14 9.28
N TRP A 143 -23.61 -10.14 9.30
CA TRP A 143 -22.72 -10.39 10.44
C TRP A 143 -21.42 -9.59 10.35
N GLN A 144 -21.24 -8.80 9.27
CA GLN A 144 -20.10 -7.89 9.11
C GLN A 144 -18.75 -8.58 9.34
N ILE A 145 -18.61 -9.83 8.86
CA ILE A 145 -17.58 -10.74 9.36
C ILE A 145 -16.16 -10.20 9.18
N VAL A 146 -15.91 -9.44 8.10
CA VAL A 146 -14.60 -8.83 7.86
C VAL A 146 -14.29 -7.72 8.86
N ALA A 147 -15.28 -6.87 9.21
CA ALA A 147 -15.08 -5.82 10.21
C ALA A 147 -14.92 -6.41 11.62
N VAL A 148 -15.67 -7.46 11.95
CA VAL A 148 -15.56 -8.16 13.23
C VAL A 148 -14.20 -8.87 13.35
N ALA A 149 -13.71 -9.49 12.29
CA ALA A 149 -12.39 -10.12 12.27
C ALA A 149 -11.26 -9.08 12.37
N ALA A 150 -11.43 -7.90 11.77
CA ALA A 150 -10.45 -6.82 11.81
C ALA A 150 -10.20 -6.30 13.24
N GLU A 151 -11.20 -6.31 14.13
CA GLU A 151 -11.04 -5.97 15.55
C GLU A 151 -10.03 -6.87 16.28
N ALA A 152 -9.83 -8.10 15.79
CA ALA A 152 -8.87 -9.06 16.32
C ALA A 152 -7.59 -9.16 15.47
N GLY A 153 -7.36 -8.21 14.55
CA GLY A 153 -6.15 -8.17 13.73
C GLY A 153 -6.13 -9.16 12.56
N PHE A 154 -7.29 -9.58 12.04
CA PHE A 154 -7.39 -10.47 10.89
C PHE A 154 -7.86 -9.75 9.62
N ILE A 155 -7.30 -10.16 8.48
CA ILE A 155 -7.81 -9.81 7.14
C ILE A 155 -8.43 -11.02 6.47
N LEU A 156 -9.46 -10.80 5.65
CA LEU A 156 -10.02 -11.86 4.80
C LEU A 156 -9.05 -12.12 3.64
N SER A 157 -8.33 -13.24 3.66
CA SER A 157 -7.36 -13.59 2.61
C SER A 157 -7.98 -14.33 1.44
N ASN A 158 -9.07 -15.07 1.69
CA ASN A 158 -9.74 -15.84 0.66
C ASN A 158 -11.22 -16.06 1.00
N VAL A 159 -12.05 -16.22 -0.02
CA VAL A 159 -13.44 -16.64 0.13
C VAL A 159 -13.83 -17.54 -1.04
N HIS A 160 -14.54 -18.62 -0.74
CA HIS A 160 -15.01 -19.54 -1.77
C HIS A 160 -16.29 -20.24 -1.34
N PRO A 161 -17.07 -20.81 -2.28
CA PRO A 161 -18.24 -21.61 -1.94
C PRO A 161 -17.90 -22.75 -0.97
N PHE A 162 -18.76 -22.96 0.02
CA PHE A 162 -18.67 -24.08 0.94
C PHE A 162 -19.33 -25.31 0.29
N LYS A 163 -18.51 -26.25 -0.17
CA LYS A 163 -18.94 -27.45 -0.91
C LYS A 163 -19.12 -28.64 0.03
N ALA A 164 -20.25 -28.70 0.71
CA ALA A 164 -20.56 -29.80 1.64
C ALA A 164 -20.57 -31.17 0.93
N GLU A 165 -21.02 -31.19 -0.32
CA GLU A 165 -21.15 -32.36 -1.18
C GLU A 165 -19.82 -33.04 -1.52
N THR A 166 -18.70 -32.30 -1.44
CA THR A 166 -17.36 -32.86 -1.68
C THR A 166 -16.75 -33.50 -0.43
N ILE A 167 -17.37 -33.31 0.74
CA ILE A 167 -16.83 -33.76 2.02
C ILE A 167 -17.50 -35.08 2.40
N HIS A 168 -16.81 -36.19 2.14
CA HIS A 168 -17.38 -37.52 2.32
C HIS A 168 -17.75 -37.80 3.79
N GLY A 169 -19.01 -38.15 4.04
CA GLY A 169 -19.52 -38.47 5.37
C GLY A 169 -19.97 -37.27 6.21
N TYR A 170 -19.73 -36.04 5.75
CA TYR A 170 -20.17 -34.83 6.47
C TYR A 170 -21.70 -34.68 6.46
N LYS A 171 -22.27 -34.41 7.63
CA LYS A 171 -23.67 -34.01 7.79
C LYS A 171 -23.75 -32.78 8.68
N CYS A 172 -24.11 -31.65 8.09
CA CYS A 172 -24.39 -30.40 8.81
C CYS A 172 -25.52 -30.60 9.84
N THR A 173 -25.27 -30.25 11.09
CA THR A 173 -26.24 -30.30 12.19
C THR A 173 -25.97 -29.19 13.20
N GLY A 174 -26.85 -29.02 14.19
CA GLY A 174 -26.71 -28.03 15.26
C GLY A 174 -27.60 -26.80 15.11
N TYR A 175 -28.47 -26.71 14.10
CA TYR A 175 -29.35 -25.55 13.93
C TYR A 175 -30.23 -25.32 15.16
N ARG A 176 -30.06 -24.17 15.81
CA ARG A 176 -30.70 -23.81 17.09
C ARG A 176 -30.43 -24.82 18.21
N SER A 177 -29.25 -25.42 18.23
CA SER A 177 -28.85 -26.45 19.20
C SER A 177 -29.75 -27.70 19.12
N GLN A 178 -30.19 -28.07 17.92
CA GLN A 178 -30.99 -29.27 17.64
C GLN A 178 -30.26 -30.16 16.64
N ASP A 179 -30.64 -31.44 16.54
CA ASP A 179 -30.20 -32.32 15.43
C ASP A 179 -30.90 -31.96 14.11
N LYS A 180 -30.70 -30.71 13.67
CA LYS A 180 -31.24 -30.12 12.44
C LYS A 180 -30.12 -29.43 11.68
N SER A 181 -30.18 -29.53 10.35
CA SER A 181 -29.19 -28.91 9.47
C SER A 181 -29.44 -27.41 9.30
N PHE A 182 -28.35 -26.66 9.06
CA PHE A 182 -28.42 -25.30 8.54
C PHE A 182 -28.80 -25.30 7.06
N CYS A 183 -29.27 -24.16 6.56
CA CYS A 183 -29.40 -23.95 5.11
C CYS A 183 -28.00 -23.65 4.55
N ILE A 184 -27.39 -24.65 3.92
CA ILE A 184 -26.01 -24.59 3.40
C ILE A 184 -25.96 -24.19 1.91
N GLU A 185 -27.11 -24.10 1.25
CA GLU A 185 -27.18 -23.66 -0.14
C GLU A 185 -26.67 -22.22 -0.27
N GLY A 186 -25.69 -22.01 -1.16
CA GLY A 186 -25.01 -20.74 -1.32
C GLY A 186 -24.13 -20.32 -0.13
N ALA A 187 -23.81 -21.23 0.78
CA ALA A 187 -22.89 -20.95 1.88
C ALA A 187 -21.47 -20.66 1.37
N LEU A 188 -20.75 -19.81 2.11
CA LEU A 188 -19.39 -19.40 1.80
C LEU A 188 -18.45 -19.77 2.95
N ASN A 189 -17.26 -20.23 2.59
CA ASN A 189 -16.14 -20.38 3.50
C ASN A 189 -15.25 -19.13 3.41
N HIS A 190 -15.06 -18.45 4.53
CA HIS A 190 -14.22 -17.27 4.66
C HIS A 190 -12.92 -17.66 5.35
N ILE A 191 -11.78 -17.35 4.74
CA ILE A 191 -10.45 -17.67 5.26
C ILE A 191 -9.79 -16.37 5.70
N PHE A 192 -9.41 -16.32 6.96
CA PHE A 192 -8.77 -15.18 7.60
C PHE A 192 -7.33 -15.52 7.96
N THR A 193 -6.45 -14.55 7.79
CA THR A 193 -5.04 -14.64 8.19
C THR A 193 -4.67 -13.39 8.98
N ARG A 194 -3.62 -13.49 9.79
CA ARG A 194 -3.16 -12.36 10.57
C ARG A 194 -2.78 -11.18 9.68
N SER A 195 -3.18 -10.00 10.11
CA SER A 195 -2.69 -8.74 9.58
C SER A 195 -1.29 -8.46 10.13
N THR A 196 -0.49 -7.74 9.36
CA THR A 196 0.63 -7.01 9.97
C THR A 196 0.07 -5.93 10.92
N PRO A 197 0.72 -5.65 12.06
CA PRO A 197 0.29 -4.58 12.96
C PRO A 197 0.23 -3.23 12.25
N LEU A 198 -0.66 -2.34 12.70
CA LEU A 198 -0.64 -0.96 12.26
C LEU A 198 0.72 -0.33 12.63
N PRO A 199 1.35 0.40 11.69
CA PRO A 199 2.68 0.90 11.92
C PRO A 199 2.66 2.06 12.91
N TYR A 200 3.48 1.95 13.95
CA TYR A 200 3.88 3.09 14.79
C TYR A 200 5.33 3.43 14.50
N PHE A 201 5.55 4.54 13.78
CA PHE A 201 6.89 4.97 13.42
C PHE A 201 7.43 5.96 14.44
N LYS A 202 8.56 5.62 15.06
CA LYS A 202 9.32 6.57 15.87
C LYS A 202 9.94 7.64 14.95
N PRO A 203 10.08 8.89 15.41
CA PRO A 203 10.85 9.90 14.69
C PRO A 203 12.22 9.37 14.26
N MET A 204 12.58 9.62 13.01
CA MET A 204 13.82 9.15 12.40
C MET A 204 14.72 10.34 12.05
N ILE A 205 16.00 10.21 12.37
CA ILE A 205 17.03 11.19 11.97
C ILE A 205 17.81 10.60 10.81
N CYS A 206 17.95 11.40 9.75
CA CYS A 206 18.74 11.06 8.57
C CYS A 206 20.03 11.87 8.60
N GLU A 207 21.17 11.19 8.46
CA GLU A 207 22.49 11.82 8.33
C GLU A 207 22.94 11.78 6.88
N ILE A 208 23.32 12.95 6.34
CA ILE A 208 23.82 13.08 4.98
C ILE A 208 25.07 13.97 4.94
N GLU A 209 25.86 13.83 3.88
CA GLU A 209 27.00 14.70 3.60
C GLU A 209 26.62 15.77 2.56
N LEU A 210 26.69 17.04 2.95
CA LEU A 210 26.51 18.21 2.08
C LEU A 210 27.76 19.09 2.14
N GLU A 211 28.28 19.51 0.99
CA GLU A 211 29.46 20.38 0.87
C GLU A 211 30.67 19.90 1.71
N SER A 212 30.88 18.57 1.81
CA SER A 212 31.90 17.93 2.67
C SER A 212 31.70 18.11 4.18
N ARG A 213 30.47 18.41 4.61
CA ARG A 213 30.05 18.46 6.02
C ARG A 213 28.95 17.45 6.26
N LYS A 214 29.01 16.78 7.41
CA LYS A 214 27.89 15.96 7.88
C LYS A 214 26.82 16.88 8.44
N VAL A 215 25.60 16.68 7.97
CA VAL A 215 24.41 17.36 8.48
C VAL A 215 23.33 16.33 8.76
N SER A 216 22.45 16.65 9.69
CA SER A 216 21.34 15.79 10.06
C SER A 216 20.02 16.52 9.87
N PHE A 217 18.96 15.76 9.62
CA PHE A 217 17.60 16.27 9.63
C PHE A 217 16.61 15.22 10.11
N GLN A 218 15.51 15.69 10.70
CA GLN A 218 14.39 14.83 11.05
C GLN A 218 13.57 14.52 9.79
N VAL A 219 13.40 13.23 9.50
CA VAL A 219 12.58 12.77 8.38
C VAL A 219 11.12 13.14 8.65
N PRO A 220 10.39 13.76 7.69
CA PRO A 220 8.96 14.00 7.83
C PRO A 220 8.23 12.71 8.20
N GLN A 221 7.33 12.77 9.20
CA GLN A 221 6.74 11.58 9.81
C GLN A 221 6.08 10.63 8.80
N ILE A 222 5.45 11.17 7.76
CA ILE A 222 4.78 10.39 6.70
C ILE A 222 5.75 9.62 5.77
N LEU A 223 7.05 9.93 5.83
CA LEU A 223 8.10 9.35 4.99
C LEU A 223 9.02 8.39 5.77
N VAL A 224 8.87 8.23 7.09
CA VAL A 224 9.81 7.46 7.92
C VAL A 224 10.03 6.04 7.39
N ASP A 225 8.97 5.38 6.96
CA ASP A 225 9.01 4.02 6.41
C ASP A 225 9.25 3.94 4.90
N LYS A 226 9.45 5.09 4.25
CA LYS A 226 9.52 5.21 2.78
C LYS A 226 10.73 5.97 2.27
N ILE A 227 11.45 6.67 3.14
CA ILE A 227 12.58 7.54 2.78
C ILE A 227 13.65 6.79 1.99
N ASN A 228 13.90 5.52 2.36
CA ASN A 228 14.72 4.60 1.59
C ASN A 228 14.31 3.14 1.83
N ARG A 229 13.52 2.59 0.89
CA ARG A 229 13.07 1.19 0.90
C ARG A 229 13.90 0.26 0.01
N GLY A 230 14.95 0.78 -0.63
CA GLY A 230 15.84 -0.02 -1.47
C GLY A 230 15.17 -0.64 -2.71
N PHE A 231 14.05 -0.08 -3.21
CA PHE A 231 13.29 -0.70 -4.31
C PHE A 231 14.13 -0.92 -5.55
N LEU A 232 15.05 -0.02 -5.85
CA LEU A 232 15.93 -0.06 -7.02
C LEU A 232 17.29 -0.73 -6.77
N GLU A 233 17.55 -1.27 -5.58
CA GLU A 233 18.81 -1.93 -5.25
C GLU A 233 19.01 -3.24 -5.99
N LEU A 234 20.28 -3.64 -6.20
CA LEU A 234 20.71 -4.82 -6.98
C LEU A 234 20.14 -6.18 -6.53
N ASN A 235 19.63 -6.30 -5.30
CA ASN A 235 19.00 -7.52 -4.79
C ASN A 235 17.48 -7.40 -4.57
N SER A 236 16.90 -6.26 -4.90
CA SER A 236 15.45 -6.04 -4.78
C SER A 236 14.66 -6.87 -5.80
N ASN A 237 13.61 -7.55 -5.31
CA ASN A 237 12.62 -8.24 -6.15
C ASN A 237 11.40 -7.34 -6.45
N HIS A 238 11.49 -6.04 -6.14
CA HIS A 238 10.36 -5.14 -6.24
C HIS A 238 9.97 -4.90 -7.72
N PRO A 239 8.66 -4.90 -8.07
CA PRO A 239 8.22 -4.74 -9.46
C PRO A 239 8.70 -3.43 -10.11
N VAL A 240 8.83 -2.34 -9.35
CA VAL A 240 9.38 -1.05 -9.83
C VAL A 240 10.77 -1.21 -10.44
N ARG A 241 11.63 -2.02 -9.82
CA ARG A 241 12.96 -2.29 -10.37
C ARG A 241 12.90 -3.12 -11.64
N ALA A 242 12.07 -4.16 -11.67
CA ALA A 242 11.90 -4.98 -12.86
C ALA A 242 11.41 -4.14 -14.07
N VAL A 243 10.51 -3.18 -13.84
CA VAL A 243 10.09 -2.20 -14.85
C VAL A 243 11.27 -1.34 -15.30
N LYS A 244 12.03 -0.74 -14.38
CA LYS A 244 13.24 0.05 -14.71
C LYS A 244 14.24 -0.74 -15.56
N GLU A 245 14.58 -1.94 -15.13
CA GLU A 245 15.58 -2.79 -15.79
C GLU A 245 15.15 -3.17 -17.20
N LYS A 246 13.86 -3.49 -17.39
CA LYS A 246 13.34 -3.80 -18.73
C LYS A 246 13.30 -2.59 -19.64
N LEU A 247 12.87 -1.41 -19.15
CA LEU A 247 12.92 -0.17 -19.93
C LEU A 247 14.35 0.15 -20.39
N THR A 248 15.30 0.05 -19.45
CA THR A 248 16.73 0.29 -19.71
C THR A 248 17.30 -0.71 -20.71
N THR A 249 16.95 -1.99 -20.59
CA THR A 249 17.43 -3.06 -21.48
C THR A 249 16.93 -2.87 -22.91
N GLU A 250 15.66 -2.52 -23.11
CA GLU A 250 15.11 -2.27 -24.44
C GLU A 250 15.69 -1.00 -25.06
N LEU A 251 15.87 0.07 -24.28
CA LEU A 251 16.52 1.29 -24.76
C LEU A 251 17.98 1.06 -25.16
N ASN A 252 18.70 0.18 -24.46
CA ASN A 252 20.08 -0.18 -24.80
C ASN A 252 20.21 -0.95 -26.14
N GLN A 253 19.10 -1.45 -26.71
CA GLN A 253 19.10 -2.02 -28.06
C GLN A 253 19.06 -0.92 -29.15
N ALA A 254 18.47 0.24 -28.83
CA ALA A 254 18.32 1.36 -29.75
C ALA A 254 19.41 2.44 -29.59
N PHE A 255 19.97 2.59 -28.38
CA PHE A 255 20.95 3.63 -28.05
C PHE A 255 22.08 3.07 -27.15
N PRO A 256 23.32 3.58 -27.27
CA PRO A 256 24.31 3.42 -26.22
C PRO A 256 23.79 4.02 -24.90
N LEU A 257 23.86 3.25 -23.82
CA LEU A 257 23.29 3.63 -22.53
C LEU A 257 24.35 3.70 -21.43
N GLN A 258 24.33 4.79 -20.66
CA GLN A 258 25.16 4.96 -19.47
C GLN A 258 24.27 5.18 -18.24
N ASN A 259 24.26 4.21 -17.33
CA ASN A 259 23.63 4.38 -16.02
C ASN A 259 24.50 5.30 -15.16
N ILE A 260 23.87 6.31 -14.59
CA ILE A 260 24.51 7.19 -13.63
C ILE A 260 24.14 6.66 -12.23
N ASP A 261 24.98 5.76 -11.71
CA ASP A 261 24.84 5.17 -10.36
C ASP A 261 25.27 6.12 -9.23
N CYS A 262 25.15 7.43 -9.45
CA CYS A 262 25.46 8.40 -8.41
C CYS A 262 24.44 8.27 -7.28
N CYS A 263 24.91 8.17 -6.03
CA CYS A 263 24.08 8.37 -4.84
C CYS A 263 23.66 9.85 -4.78
N LEU A 264 22.72 10.24 -5.64
CA LEU A 264 22.16 11.58 -5.72
C LEU A 264 21.65 11.97 -4.32
N SER A 265 22.03 13.15 -3.84
CA SER A 265 21.57 13.66 -2.55
C SER A 265 20.04 13.66 -2.47
N LEU A 266 19.49 13.34 -1.30
CA LEU A 266 18.05 13.47 -1.05
C LEU A 266 17.64 14.94 -0.91
N LEU A 267 18.55 15.80 -0.44
CA LEU A 267 18.30 17.22 -0.25
C LEU A 267 18.84 18.04 -1.42
N HIS A 268 18.08 19.07 -1.76
CA HIS A 268 18.49 20.12 -2.67
C HIS A 268 18.50 21.46 -1.94
N GLN A 269 19.48 22.29 -2.26
CA GLN A 269 19.58 23.66 -1.79
C GLN A 269 19.04 24.58 -2.88
N GLY A 270 18.14 25.50 -2.54
CA GLY A 270 17.77 26.54 -3.49
C GLY A 270 16.39 27.14 -3.27
N HIS A 271 16.06 28.10 -4.13
CA HIS A 271 14.74 28.69 -4.26
C HIS A 271 14.11 28.13 -5.54
N LEU A 272 13.07 27.30 -5.42
CA LEU A 272 12.32 26.81 -6.59
C LEU A 272 11.44 27.94 -7.14
N ASN A 273 11.97 28.69 -8.11
CA ASN A 273 11.19 29.71 -8.81
C ASN A 273 10.09 29.04 -9.63
N GLY A 274 8.82 29.32 -9.29
CA GLY A 274 7.65 28.86 -10.06
C GLY A 274 6.95 27.58 -9.56
N VAL A 275 7.48 26.91 -8.53
CA VAL A 275 6.82 25.73 -7.92
C VAL A 275 6.02 26.16 -6.68
N CYS A 276 4.82 25.59 -6.50
CA CYS A 276 4.03 25.82 -5.30
C CYS A 276 4.78 25.32 -4.05
N HIS A 277 5.10 26.23 -3.11
CA HIS A 277 5.81 25.91 -1.86
C HIS A 277 5.08 24.86 -1.01
N SER A 278 3.76 24.79 -1.11
CA SER A 278 2.90 23.81 -0.42
C SER A 278 3.13 22.38 -0.87
N ASN A 279 3.68 22.16 -2.09
CA ASN A 279 3.93 20.83 -2.64
C ASN A 279 5.29 20.25 -2.22
N ILE A 280 6.09 21.00 -1.45
CA ILE A 280 7.48 20.67 -1.14
C ILE A 280 7.64 20.29 0.34
N PHE A 281 8.49 19.30 0.59
CA PHE A 281 8.98 18.98 1.94
C PHE A 281 10.21 19.82 2.25
N TRP A 282 9.98 20.97 2.89
CA TRP A 282 11.04 21.80 3.44
C TRP A 282 11.67 21.13 4.65
N ILE A 283 13.00 21.19 4.73
CA ILE A 283 13.80 20.50 5.72
C ILE A 283 14.65 21.53 6.47
N ILE A 284 14.62 21.44 7.79
CA ILE A 284 15.48 22.20 8.68
C ILE A 284 16.68 21.32 9.02
N LEU A 285 17.89 21.80 8.72
CA LEU A 285 19.12 21.10 9.08
C LEU A 285 19.51 21.42 10.51
N SER A 286 19.99 20.39 11.21
CA SER A 286 20.66 20.55 12.49
C SER A 286 22.17 20.36 12.26
N PRO A 287 23.03 21.33 12.64
CA PRO A 287 24.47 21.13 12.63
C PRO A 287 24.86 20.06 13.66
N GLU A 288 25.95 19.32 13.44
CA GLU A 288 26.51 18.43 14.48
C GLU A 288 26.88 19.25 15.72
N GLU A 289 26.05 19.22 16.75
CA GLU A 289 26.51 19.43 18.13
C GLU A 289 26.94 18.07 18.67
N SER A 290 28.16 18.00 19.23
CA SER A 290 28.60 16.83 19.99
C SER A 290 27.52 16.49 21.02
N PRO A 291 27.00 15.25 21.08
CA PRO A 291 25.85 14.94 21.90
C PRO A 291 26.16 15.29 23.36
N SER A 292 25.38 16.20 23.93
CA SER A 292 25.44 16.47 25.35
C SER A 292 25.05 15.20 26.12
N THR A 293 25.70 14.96 27.25
CA THR A 293 25.69 13.69 27.98
C THR A 293 24.33 13.34 28.61
N GLU A 294 23.28 14.11 28.35
CA GLU A 294 21.92 13.90 28.87
C GLU A 294 20.96 13.21 27.86
N GLU A 295 21.23 13.24 26.55
CA GLU A 295 20.35 12.56 25.57
C GLU A 295 20.64 11.05 25.41
N MET A 296 21.76 10.57 25.93
CA MET A 296 22.12 9.14 25.88
C MET A 296 21.40 8.26 26.92
N SER A 297 20.59 8.81 27.83
CA SER A 297 19.86 8.00 28.82
C SER A 297 18.48 7.50 28.32
N ASN A 298 17.96 8.06 27.20
CA ASN A 298 16.68 7.65 26.63
C ASN A 298 16.88 7.21 25.16
N GLY A 299 17.20 5.94 24.92
CA GLY A 299 17.45 5.39 23.58
C GLY A 299 16.25 5.46 22.62
N VAL A 300 16.04 6.60 21.96
CA VAL A 300 14.80 6.87 21.19
C VAL A 300 14.99 7.25 19.71
N ALA A 301 16.19 7.58 19.21
CA ALA A 301 16.37 7.91 17.79
C ALA A 301 17.12 6.82 17.00
N ASN A 302 16.50 6.27 15.95
CA ASN A 302 17.18 5.42 14.97
C ASN A 302 17.84 6.34 13.91
N ALA A 303 19.16 6.46 13.93
CA ALA A 303 19.92 7.19 12.92
C ALA A 303 20.28 6.27 11.75
N VAL A 304 20.13 6.77 10.51
CA VAL A 304 20.57 6.06 9.29
C VAL A 304 21.52 6.97 8.51
N LEU A 305 22.69 6.42 8.16
CA LEU A 305 23.75 7.09 7.42
C LEU A 305 23.66 6.79 5.92
N PHE A 306 23.72 7.82 5.10
CA PHE A 306 23.80 7.68 3.65
C PHE A 306 25.13 8.21 3.09
N SER A 307 25.79 7.45 2.22
CA SER A 307 26.96 7.91 1.45
C SER A 307 26.50 8.65 0.19
N HIS A 308 26.86 9.91 0.00
CA HIS A 308 26.38 10.73 -1.12
C HIS A 308 27.49 11.51 -1.83
N VAL A 309 27.23 11.90 -3.08
CA VAL A 309 28.05 12.85 -3.85
C VAL A 309 27.25 14.14 -4.00
N ASP A 310 27.81 15.25 -3.54
CA ASP A 310 27.14 16.55 -3.62
C ASP A 310 27.30 17.18 -5.02
N PHE A 311 26.17 17.53 -5.62
CA PHE A 311 26.11 18.18 -6.93
C PHE A 311 25.95 19.70 -6.85
N CYS A 312 25.73 20.27 -5.66
CA CYS A 312 25.62 21.71 -5.45
C CYS A 312 26.99 22.39 -5.61
N LYS A 313 27.28 22.88 -6.82
CA LYS A 313 28.31 23.91 -7.03
C LYS A 313 27.64 25.11 -7.67
N ASP A 314 27.66 26.23 -6.95
CA ASP A 314 27.16 27.52 -7.39
C ASP A 314 27.77 27.94 -8.74
N THR A 315 26.90 28.34 -9.66
CA THR A 315 27.26 29.02 -10.91
C THR A 315 27.01 30.52 -10.78
N ASP A 316 27.47 31.15 -9.70
CA ASP A 316 27.50 32.61 -9.59
C ASP A 316 28.80 33.14 -10.19
N LYS A 317 28.78 33.35 -11.51
CA LYS A 317 29.69 34.29 -12.17
C LYS A 317 28.86 35.28 -12.97
N ASN A 318 28.64 36.46 -12.40
CA ASN A 318 28.81 37.76 -13.08
C ASN A 318 28.61 38.95 -12.13
N GLY A 319 29.62 39.84 -12.07
CA GLY A 319 29.46 41.27 -11.73
C GLY A 319 29.61 41.66 -10.26
N SER A 320 30.75 42.25 -9.89
CA SER A 320 30.98 42.89 -8.59
C SER A 320 30.14 44.14 -8.38
N VAL A 321 29.52 44.31 -7.20
CA VAL A 321 29.47 45.58 -6.46
C VAL A 321 29.46 45.27 -4.95
N ASN A 322 30.39 45.89 -4.22
CA ASN A 322 30.49 45.86 -2.75
C ASN A 322 29.23 46.44 -2.08
N VAL A 323 28.60 45.68 -1.17
CA VAL A 323 27.91 46.23 0.01
C VAL A 323 28.15 45.28 1.19
N GLN A 324 28.69 45.83 2.28
CA GLN A 324 28.97 45.15 3.55
C GLN A 324 27.70 44.97 4.39
N GLU A 325 27.69 43.83 5.08
CA GLU A 325 27.06 43.50 6.37
C GLU A 325 25.53 43.37 6.48
N GLY A 326 25.10 42.14 6.75
CA GLY A 326 24.16 41.91 7.86
C GLY A 326 22.79 41.31 7.55
N CYS A 327 22.68 40.30 6.68
CA CYS A 327 21.53 39.40 6.72
C CYS A 327 21.95 38.00 6.24
N HIS A 328 22.31 37.10 7.16
CA HIS A 328 22.48 35.69 6.84
C HIS A 328 21.10 35.11 6.52
N ILE A 329 20.71 35.11 5.24
CA ILE A 329 19.59 34.31 4.77
C ILE A 329 20.00 32.85 5.01
N SER A 330 19.36 32.19 5.98
CA SER A 330 19.57 30.77 6.24
C SER A 330 19.31 29.99 4.95
N LYS A 331 20.31 29.26 4.45
CA LYS A 331 20.16 28.36 3.29
C LYS A 331 18.96 27.42 3.56
N GLN A 332 17.92 27.50 2.74
CA GLN A 332 16.76 26.60 2.85
C GLN A 332 17.02 25.31 2.08
N TYR A 333 16.65 24.18 2.68
CA TYR A 333 16.79 22.85 2.10
C TYR A 333 15.43 22.20 1.95
N TYR A 334 15.29 21.34 0.96
CA TYR A 334 14.08 20.54 0.76
C TYR A 334 14.41 19.17 0.19
N LEU A 335 13.54 18.19 0.44
CA LEU A 335 13.64 16.87 -0.22
C LEU A 335 13.38 17.03 -1.70
N ARG A 336 14.25 16.44 -2.54
CA ARG A 336 14.19 16.58 -3.99
C ARG A 336 12.80 16.17 -4.53
N PRO A 337 12.11 17.06 -5.27
CA PRO A 337 10.83 16.71 -5.87
C PRO A 337 10.98 16.11 -7.26
N SER A 338 12.11 16.29 -7.94
CA SER A 338 12.42 15.70 -9.25
C SER A 338 13.92 15.44 -9.37
N LEU A 339 14.30 14.52 -10.23
CA LEU A 339 15.67 14.26 -10.66
C LEU A 339 16.13 15.21 -11.79
N LEU A 340 15.23 16.01 -12.37
CA LEU A 340 15.54 16.96 -13.43
C LEU A 340 16.69 17.94 -13.07
N PRO A 341 16.71 18.56 -11.87
CA PRO A 341 17.80 19.48 -11.52
C PRO A 341 19.18 18.79 -11.51
N TYR A 342 19.23 17.50 -11.13
CA TYR A 342 20.47 16.72 -11.20
C TYR A 342 20.88 16.45 -12.64
N ALA A 343 19.93 16.12 -13.53
CA ALA A 343 20.19 15.96 -14.95
C ALA A 343 20.81 17.25 -15.53
N GLN A 344 20.23 18.41 -15.24
CA GLN A 344 20.73 19.71 -15.67
C GLN A 344 22.12 20.04 -15.09
N ALA A 345 22.38 19.72 -13.82
CA ALA A 345 23.67 19.93 -13.20
C ALA A 345 24.79 19.07 -13.84
N ILE A 346 24.50 17.82 -14.19
CA ILE A 346 25.48 16.94 -14.87
C ILE A 346 25.77 17.49 -16.27
N ILE A 347 24.74 18.04 -16.93
CA ILE A 347 24.86 18.62 -18.28
C ILE A 347 25.82 19.80 -18.28
N GLN A 348 25.67 20.71 -17.32
CA GLN A 348 26.54 21.89 -17.18
C GLN A 348 28.01 21.54 -16.93
N ARG A 349 28.30 20.33 -16.39
CA ARG A 349 29.66 19.84 -16.15
C ARG A 349 30.33 19.28 -17.41
N GLY A 350 29.65 19.24 -18.56
CA GLY A 350 30.24 18.91 -19.86
C GLY A 350 30.49 17.42 -20.11
N GLY A 351 29.77 16.53 -19.42
CA GLY A 351 29.97 15.07 -19.48
C GLY A 351 29.19 14.30 -20.55
N PHE A 352 28.43 14.97 -21.42
CA PHE A 352 27.50 14.29 -22.34
C PHE A 352 28.10 14.06 -23.72
N LEU A 353 28.11 12.79 -24.15
CA LEU A 353 28.40 12.40 -25.53
C LEU A 353 27.11 12.45 -26.36
N PRO A 354 27.07 13.18 -27.49
CA PRO A 354 25.91 13.17 -28.38
C PRO A 354 25.52 11.75 -28.80
N GLY A 355 24.23 11.44 -28.77
CA GLY A 355 23.68 10.12 -29.13
C GLY A 355 23.79 9.03 -28.06
N THR A 356 24.34 9.32 -26.87
CA THR A 356 24.32 8.41 -25.70
C THR A 356 23.22 8.79 -24.73
N ILE A 357 22.39 7.81 -24.33
CA ILE A 357 21.36 8.00 -23.31
C ILE A 357 21.97 7.82 -21.93
N HIS A 358 21.82 8.84 -21.09
CA HIS A 358 22.16 8.76 -19.68
C HIS A 358 20.91 8.50 -18.85
N VAL A 359 21.00 7.61 -17.87
CA VAL A 359 19.86 7.21 -17.03
C VAL A 359 20.11 7.60 -15.59
N LEU A 360 19.17 8.39 -15.05
CA LEU A 360 19.11 8.76 -13.64
C LEU A 360 17.85 8.14 -13.04
N SER A 361 17.94 7.53 -11.87
CA SER A 361 16.76 6.97 -11.21
C SER A 361 16.87 7.04 -9.69
N GLY A 362 15.77 7.27 -9.01
CA GLY A 362 15.76 7.32 -7.55
C GLY A 362 14.42 7.78 -6.99
N PRO A 363 14.25 7.73 -5.66
CA PRO A 363 13.06 8.25 -5.01
C PRO A 363 13.01 9.77 -5.10
N VAL A 364 11.81 10.32 -5.30
CA VAL A 364 11.50 11.75 -5.25
C VAL A 364 10.31 11.98 -4.33
N PHE A 365 10.21 13.19 -3.77
CA PHE A 365 9.28 13.49 -2.67
C PHE A 365 8.46 14.74 -2.97
N ARG A 366 7.14 14.61 -2.94
CA ARG A 366 6.18 15.70 -3.22
C ARG A 366 5.00 15.59 -2.26
N LYS A 367 4.56 16.69 -1.66
CA LYS A 367 3.24 16.69 -1.00
C LYS A 367 2.17 16.64 -2.08
N CYS A 368 1.11 15.88 -1.83
CA CYS A 368 0.06 15.63 -2.80
C CYS A 368 -1.28 15.40 -2.11
N LEU A 369 -2.36 15.51 -2.88
CA LEU A 369 -3.68 15.14 -2.42
C LEU A 369 -3.75 13.63 -2.17
N ILE A 370 -4.76 13.19 -1.43
CA ILE A 370 -4.94 11.78 -1.07
C ILE A 370 -5.84 11.15 -2.13
N SER A 371 -5.31 10.15 -2.81
CA SER A 371 -6.04 9.26 -3.70
C SER A 371 -5.34 7.90 -3.74
N PRO A 372 -6.00 6.84 -4.22
CA PRO A 372 -5.35 5.55 -4.49
C PRO A 372 -4.23 5.62 -5.53
N TYR A 373 -4.12 6.73 -6.28
CA TYR A 373 -3.15 6.95 -7.36
C TYR A 373 -2.21 8.12 -7.08
N SER A 374 -2.04 8.50 -5.80
CA SER A 374 -1.10 9.54 -5.42
C SER A 374 -0.37 9.19 -4.12
N MET A 375 0.96 9.31 -4.16
CA MET A 375 1.84 8.98 -3.06
C MET A 375 2.86 10.09 -2.86
N PRO A 376 3.18 10.49 -1.60
CA PRO A 376 4.12 11.58 -1.38
C PRO A 376 5.58 11.24 -1.72
N VAL A 377 5.83 9.98 -2.08
CA VAL A 377 7.11 9.43 -2.48
C VAL A 377 6.89 8.41 -3.58
N PHE A 378 7.74 8.45 -4.60
CA PHE A 378 7.75 7.50 -5.71
C PHE A 378 9.11 7.47 -6.40
N HIS A 379 9.34 6.49 -7.27
CA HIS A 379 10.58 6.42 -8.05
C HIS A 379 10.42 7.10 -9.41
N GLU A 380 11.28 8.07 -9.67
CA GLU A 380 11.42 8.69 -10.97
C GLU A 380 12.59 8.03 -11.73
N VAL A 381 12.46 7.86 -13.04
CA VAL A 381 13.58 7.65 -13.95
C VAL A 381 13.61 8.76 -14.99
N VAL A 382 14.78 9.31 -15.26
CA VAL A 382 15.01 10.35 -16.27
C VAL A 382 16.03 9.85 -17.26
N PHE A 383 15.61 9.77 -18.53
CA PHE A 383 16.48 9.50 -19.67
C PHE A 383 16.91 10.83 -20.28
N VAL A 384 18.22 11.03 -20.42
CA VAL A 384 18.81 12.28 -20.93
C VAL A 384 19.62 11.97 -22.17
N CYS A 385 19.27 12.59 -23.29
CA CYS A 385 19.96 12.40 -24.57
C CYS A 385 20.31 13.76 -25.19
N ALA A 386 21.60 13.99 -25.46
CA ALA A 386 22.05 15.14 -26.22
C ALA A 386 22.09 14.82 -27.72
N VAL A 387 21.47 15.65 -28.54
CA VAL A 387 21.40 15.47 -30.00
C VAL A 387 21.68 16.77 -30.74
N ASN A 388 22.06 16.66 -32.01
CA ASN A 388 22.27 17.83 -32.86
C ASN A 388 20.95 18.53 -33.14
N ARG A 389 20.97 19.86 -33.15
CA ARG A 389 19.80 20.67 -33.46
C ARG A 389 19.19 20.28 -34.81
N GLY A 390 17.88 20.11 -34.85
CA GLY A 390 17.11 19.62 -36.00
C GLY A 390 16.87 18.10 -35.99
N THR A 391 17.45 17.36 -35.04
CA THR A 391 17.26 15.90 -34.90
C THR A 391 16.46 15.49 -33.66
N GLU A 392 16.04 16.45 -32.82
CA GLU A 392 15.29 16.24 -31.58
C GLU A 392 14.01 15.43 -31.79
N ASN A 393 13.20 15.75 -32.80
CA ASN A 393 11.95 15.04 -33.07
C ASN A 393 12.18 13.58 -33.47
N SER A 394 13.26 13.30 -34.20
CA SER A 394 13.65 11.92 -34.55
C SER A 394 14.08 11.14 -33.30
N CYS A 395 14.85 11.78 -32.42
CA CYS A 395 15.25 11.20 -31.13
C CYS A 395 14.02 10.89 -30.25
N ILE A 396 13.10 11.84 -30.13
CA ILE A 396 11.85 11.69 -29.37
C ILE A 396 11.04 10.51 -29.91
N GLN A 397 10.83 10.43 -31.24
CA GLN A 397 10.11 9.31 -31.85
C GLN A 397 10.78 7.96 -31.58
N MET A 398 12.11 7.86 -31.73
CA MET A 398 12.83 6.62 -31.45
C MET A 398 12.73 6.22 -29.96
N LEU A 399 12.84 7.17 -29.05
CA LEU A 399 12.70 6.94 -27.61
C LEU A 399 11.29 6.46 -27.27
N VAL A 400 10.26 7.15 -27.76
CA VAL A 400 8.85 6.78 -27.54
C VAL A 400 8.54 5.40 -28.13
N ASN A 401 9.02 5.08 -29.33
CA ASN A 401 8.81 3.77 -29.94
C ASN A 401 9.51 2.66 -29.16
N SER A 402 10.72 2.89 -28.67
CA SER A 402 11.46 1.94 -27.82
C SER A 402 10.71 1.68 -26.51
N ILE A 403 10.18 2.74 -25.89
CA ILE A 403 9.41 2.64 -24.64
C ILE A 403 8.08 1.95 -24.85
N LYS A 404 7.36 2.28 -25.93
CA LYS A 404 6.11 1.62 -26.32
C LYS A 404 6.33 0.12 -26.55
N THR A 405 7.43 -0.24 -27.22
CA THR A 405 7.81 -1.63 -27.45
C THR A 405 8.14 -2.35 -26.14
N SER A 406 8.89 -1.69 -25.26
CA SER A 406 9.26 -2.22 -23.94
C SER A 406 8.03 -2.49 -23.07
N ILE A 407 7.13 -1.52 -22.94
CA ILE A 407 5.94 -1.67 -22.11
C ILE A 407 4.96 -2.69 -22.73
N HIS A 408 4.84 -2.73 -24.06
CA HIS A 408 4.03 -3.77 -24.71
C HIS A 408 4.60 -5.18 -24.45
N SER A 409 5.92 -5.36 -24.55
CA SER A 409 6.60 -6.62 -24.21
C SER A 409 6.40 -7.00 -22.74
N LEU A 410 6.50 -6.02 -21.83
CA LEU A 410 6.24 -6.19 -20.41
C LEU A 410 4.81 -6.66 -20.17
N HIS A 411 3.84 -5.95 -20.72
CA HIS A 411 2.44 -6.24 -20.50
C HIS A 411 2.02 -7.59 -21.08
N GLN A 412 2.49 -7.96 -22.28
CA GLN A 412 2.24 -9.28 -22.86
C GLN A 412 2.75 -10.43 -21.97
N THR A 413 3.81 -10.20 -21.19
CA THR A 413 4.33 -11.19 -20.25
C THR A 413 3.44 -11.33 -19.01
N VAL A 414 2.67 -10.29 -18.68
CA VAL A 414 1.87 -10.19 -17.45
C VAL A 414 0.40 -10.53 -17.67
N SER A 415 -0.21 -10.02 -18.73
CA SER A 415 -1.63 -10.15 -19.04
C SER A 415 -1.90 -10.25 -20.55
N GLY A 416 -3.02 -10.90 -20.90
CA GLY A 416 -3.53 -10.96 -22.28
C GLY A 416 -4.42 -9.78 -22.68
N SER A 417 -4.70 -8.83 -21.76
CA SER A 417 -5.46 -7.61 -22.07
C SER A 417 -4.65 -6.66 -22.97
N LYS A 418 -5.33 -5.70 -23.61
CA LYS A 418 -4.66 -4.68 -24.41
C LYS A 418 -4.32 -3.50 -23.50
N LEU A 419 -3.04 -3.14 -23.49
CA LEU A 419 -2.53 -1.93 -22.86
C LEU A 419 -2.10 -0.99 -23.97
N SER A 420 -2.62 0.23 -23.93
CA SER A 420 -2.41 1.26 -24.95
C SER A 420 -1.49 2.35 -24.39
N ILE A 421 -0.47 2.73 -25.16
CA ILE A 421 0.39 3.88 -24.84
C ILE A 421 0.31 4.86 -25.99
N ASN A 422 -0.03 6.09 -25.62
CA ASN A 422 -0.22 7.20 -26.52
C ASN A 422 0.70 8.35 -26.11
N LEU A 423 1.29 8.98 -27.13
CA LEU A 423 2.02 10.24 -27.00
C LEU A 423 1.04 11.36 -27.33
N GLN A 424 0.89 12.32 -26.43
CA GLN A 424 -0.04 13.44 -26.58
C GLN A 424 0.73 14.76 -26.51
N GLU A 425 0.46 15.69 -27.42
CA GLU A 425 1.08 17.02 -27.40
C GLU A 425 0.55 17.86 -26.24
N ALA A 426 1.41 18.64 -25.59
CA ALA A 426 1.05 19.39 -24.39
C ALA A 426 -0.06 20.43 -24.62
N THR A 427 -0.23 20.92 -25.86
CA THR A 427 -1.31 21.85 -26.26
C THR A 427 -2.70 21.22 -26.20
N SER A 428 -2.80 19.90 -26.09
CA SER A 428 -4.07 19.16 -26.08
C SER A 428 -4.61 18.84 -24.69
N PHE A 429 -3.83 19.08 -23.62
CA PHE A 429 -4.21 18.75 -22.24
C PHE A 429 -4.77 19.97 -21.52
N GLU A 430 -6.00 19.90 -21.05
CA GLU A 430 -6.51 20.87 -20.06
C GLU A 430 -5.83 20.61 -18.71
N THR A 431 -5.41 21.66 -18.00
CA THR A 431 -4.71 21.56 -16.71
C THR A 431 -5.49 20.83 -15.63
N THR A 432 -6.82 20.80 -15.73
CA THR A 432 -7.74 20.07 -14.84
C THR A 432 -7.76 18.55 -15.06
N GLU A 433 -7.16 18.04 -16.14
CA GLU A 433 -7.15 16.60 -16.45
C GLU A 433 -5.83 15.90 -16.12
N LEU A 434 -4.81 16.65 -15.71
CA LEU A 434 -3.50 16.10 -15.38
C LEU A 434 -3.52 15.44 -13.99
N ASN A 435 -2.88 14.27 -13.89
CA ASN A 435 -2.59 13.68 -12.58
C ASN A 435 -1.48 14.44 -11.84
N ASP A 436 -1.32 14.16 -10.54
CA ASP A 436 -0.36 14.86 -9.66
C ASP A 436 1.08 14.89 -10.21
N PHE A 437 1.51 13.82 -10.89
CA PHE A 437 2.82 13.75 -11.52
C PHE A 437 2.97 14.80 -12.62
N ALA A 438 2.04 14.81 -13.58
CA ALA A 438 2.09 15.71 -14.73
C ALA A 438 1.79 17.17 -14.37
N ALA A 439 0.90 17.40 -13.40
CA ALA A 439 0.60 18.72 -12.87
C ALA A 439 1.82 19.36 -12.19
N PHE A 440 2.61 18.57 -11.45
CA PHE A 440 3.84 19.06 -10.84
C PHE A 440 4.95 19.29 -11.88
N GLU A 441 5.15 18.36 -12.81
CA GLU A 441 6.19 18.49 -13.84
C GLU A 441 5.98 19.71 -14.74
N SER A 442 4.73 20.10 -14.99
CA SER A 442 4.37 21.31 -15.75
C SER A 442 4.82 22.61 -15.07
N GLN A 443 5.07 22.59 -13.75
CA GLN A 443 5.56 23.75 -12.99
C GLN A 443 7.08 23.94 -13.11
N LEU A 444 7.82 22.89 -13.48
CA LEU A 444 9.29 22.93 -13.53
C LEU A 444 9.80 23.55 -14.83
N SER A 445 9.18 23.20 -15.96
CA SER A 445 9.54 23.71 -17.28
C SER A 445 8.42 23.41 -18.29
N GLU A 446 8.51 24.03 -19.47
CA GLU A 446 7.63 23.71 -20.60
C GLU A 446 7.77 22.23 -21.00
N ILE A 447 6.63 21.56 -21.15
CA ILE A 447 6.51 20.16 -21.57
C ILE A 447 6.09 20.13 -23.03
N GLN A 448 6.70 19.25 -23.83
CA GLN A 448 6.32 19.06 -25.23
C GLN A 448 5.31 17.94 -25.40
N TYR A 449 5.53 16.82 -24.72
CA TYR A 449 4.67 15.65 -24.85
C TYR A 449 4.40 15.00 -23.50
N PHE A 450 3.17 14.53 -23.34
CA PHE A 450 2.74 13.61 -22.29
C PHE A 450 2.71 12.18 -22.83
N ILE A 451 3.16 11.24 -22.01
CA ILE A 451 3.08 9.81 -22.30
C ILE A 451 2.00 9.24 -21.39
N CYS A 452 0.89 8.81 -21.99
CA CYS A 452 -0.28 8.33 -21.28
C CYS A 452 -0.50 6.84 -21.52
N MET A 453 -0.96 6.16 -20.48
CA MET A 453 -1.29 4.74 -20.50
C MET A 453 -2.78 4.51 -20.24
N GLU A 454 -3.38 3.68 -21.08
CA GLU A 454 -4.79 3.29 -21.01
C GLU A 454 -4.88 1.78 -20.83
N THR A 455 -5.74 1.37 -19.89
CA THR A 455 -6.02 -0.04 -19.58
C THR A 455 -7.45 -0.39 -19.98
N ASP A 456 -7.62 -1.44 -20.78
CA ASP A 456 -8.94 -1.99 -21.11
C ASP A 456 -9.51 -2.79 -19.92
N THR A 457 -9.88 -2.13 -18.81
CA THR A 457 -10.61 -2.76 -17.71
C THR A 457 -12.11 -2.51 -17.83
N SER A 458 -12.90 -3.56 -17.59
CA SER A 458 -14.31 -3.69 -17.93
C SER A 458 -15.21 -2.52 -17.47
N GLY A 459 -15.82 -1.81 -18.42
CA GLY A 459 -17.11 -1.11 -18.26
C GLY A 459 -17.06 0.43 -18.26
N SER A 460 -15.94 1.04 -17.91
CA SER A 460 -15.73 2.49 -18.05
C SER A 460 -14.34 2.73 -18.62
N CYS A 461 -14.27 3.43 -19.76
CA CYS A 461 -13.02 3.98 -20.26
C CYS A 461 -12.54 5.02 -19.24
N GLU A 462 -11.73 4.60 -18.27
CA GLU A 462 -10.97 5.55 -17.45
C GLU A 462 -9.99 6.25 -18.39
N LYS A 463 -10.01 7.59 -18.40
CA LYS A 463 -9.08 8.41 -19.19
C LYS A 463 -7.65 7.96 -18.86
N GLY A 464 -6.78 7.86 -19.87
CA GLY A 464 -5.42 7.37 -19.70
C GLY A 464 -4.63 8.13 -18.63
N SER A 465 -3.87 7.41 -17.81
CA SER A 465 -3.00 8.00 -16.79
C SER A 465 -1.69 8.48 -17.40
N CYS A 466 -1.27 9.72 -17.12
CA CYS A 466 0.03 10.22 -17.53
C CYS A 466 1.14 9.54 -16.70
N VAL A 467 2.01 8.78 -17.35
CA VAL A 467 3.09 8.01 -16.71
C VAL A 467 4.48 8.59 -16.95
N GLY A 468 4.57 9.51 -17.90
CA GLY A 468 5.84 10.14 -18.28
C GLY A 468 5.63 11.38 -19.12
N ILE A 469 6.70 12.14 -19.26
CA ILE A 469 6.72 13.42 -19.96
C ILE A 469 8.02 13.56 -20.75
N ILE A 470 7.97 14.36 -21.82
CA ILE A 470 9.14 14.71 -22.64
C ILE A 470 9.25 16.22 -22.74
N ARG A 471 10.49 16.71 -22.53
CA ARG A 471 10.87 18.11 -22.69
C ARG A 471 12.21 18.20 -23.41
N THR A 472 12.49 19.35 -24.02
CA THR A 472 13.82 19.62 -24.57
C THR A 472 14.36 20.95 -24.09
N GLU A 473 15.67 21.02 -23.95
CA GLU A 473 16.40 22.23 -23.57
C GLU A 473 17.53 22.49 -24.57
N LEU A 474 17.78 23.77 -24.89
CA LEU A 474 18.85 24.15 -25.81
C LEU A 474 20.17 24.33 -25.06
N ILE A 475 21.25 23.75 -25.59
CA ILE A 475 22.58 23.85 -24.98
C ILE A 475 23.59 24.38 -25.99
N GLY A 476 24.01 25.63 -25.80
CA GLY A 476 24.86 26.33 -26.76
C GLY A 476 24.13 26.55 -28.10
N SER A 477 24.88 26.60 -29.19
CA SER A 477 24.35 26.90 -30.52
C SER A 477 23.94 25.66 -31.35
N GLU A 478 24.45 24.48 -31.01
CA GLU A 478 24.39 23.30 -31.90
C GLU A 478 23.69 22.08 -31.31
N LEU A 479 23.50 22.01 -29.98
CA LEU A 479 22.96 20.83 -29.30
C LEU A 479 21.61 21.13 -28.64
N VAL A 480 20.73 20.14 -28.70
CA VAL A 480 19.45 20.08 -27.99
C VAL A 480 19.48 18.85 -27.09
N VAL A 481 19.09 19.00 -25.83
CA VAL A 481 18.95 17.88 -24.91
C VAL A 481 17.49 17.50 -24.77
N VAL A 482 17.20 16.23 -24.98
CA VAL A 482 15.89 15.62 -24.76
C VAL A 482 15.90 14.96 -23.38
N PHE A 483 14.93 15.32 -22.54
CA PHE A 483 14.66 14.66 -21.27
C PHE A 483 13.35 13.90 -21.36
N ALA A 484 13.36 12.62 -20.99
CA ALA A 484 12.15 11.84 -20.80
C ALA A 484 12.08 11.34 -19.35
N SER A 485 11.15 11.88 -18.57
CA SER A 485 10.92 11.51 -17.18
C SER A 485 9.74 10.56 -17.06
N PHE A 486 9.86 9.53 -16.22
CA PHE A 486 8.79 8.56 -15.97
C PHE A 486 8.59 8.30 -14.48
N ASN A 487 7.34 8.08 -14.11
CA ASN A 487 6.95 7.57 -12.81
C ASN A 487 6.96 6.04 -12.82
N LEU A 488 8.03 5.43 -12.30
CA LEU A 488 8.21 3.97 -12.31
C LEU A 488 7.18 3.24 -11.43
N ASP A 489 6.76 3.86 -10.34
CA ASP A 489 5.75 3.31 -9.45
C ASP A 489 4.40 3.19 -10.16
N LEU A 490 3.94 4.26 -10.80
CA LEU A 490 2.68 4.27 -11.56
C LEU A 490 2.73 3.29 -12.74
N LEU A 491 3.87 3.21 -13.45
CA LEU A 491 4.08 2.19 -14.49
C LEU A 491 3.94 0.77 -13.93
N ALA A 492 4.57 0.48 -12.79
CA ALA A 492 4.49 -0.83 -12.15
C ALA A 492 3.07 -1.17 -11.69
N MET A 493 2.33 -0.18 -11.16
CA MET A 493 0.93 -0.36 -10.78
C MET A 493 0.07 -0.76 -11.98
N LEU A 494 0.15 -0.01 -13.08
CA LEU A 494 -0.66 -0.27 -14.29
C LEU A 494 -0.30 -1.61 -14.93
N ILE A 495 1.00 -1.94 -15.04
CA ILE A 495 1.46 -3.21 -15.62
C ILE A 495 1.04 -4.40 -14.76
N CYS A 496 1.10 -4.28 -13.43
CA CYS A 496 0.79 -5.39 -12.52
C CYS A 496 -0.68 -5.43 -12.08
N GLY A 497 -1.53 -4.51 -12.54
CA GLY A 497 -2.94 -4.44 -12.12
C GLY A 497 -3.11 -4.13 -10.63
N ILE A 498 -2.27 -3.26 -10.05
CA ILE A 498 -2.37 -2.80 -8.66
C ILE A 498 -3.25 -1.56 -8.63
N SER A 499 -4.39 -1.64 -7.93
CA SER A 499 -5.40 -0.57 -7.88
C SER A 499 -5.16 0.49 -6.81
N ASP A 500 -4.22 0.27 -5.89
CA ASP A 500 -3.92 1.18 -4.78
C ASP A 500 -2.41 1.30 -4.59
N TRP A 501 -1.87 2.50 -4.72
CA TRP A 501 -0.42 2.78 -4.66
C TRP A 501 0.18 2.35 -3.32
N ARG A 502 -0.58 2.41 -2.23
CA ARG A 502 -0.09 2.01 -0.90
C ARG A 502 0.29 0.53 -0.86
N MET A 503 -0.35 -0.31 -1.67
CA MET A 503 0.00 -1.72 -1.80
C MET A 503 1.42 -1.90 -2.37
N LEU A 504 1.87 -1.01 -3.27
CA LEU A 504 3.23 -1.03 -3.78
C LEU A 504 4.26 -0.75 -2.67
N TRP A 505 3.88 0.01 -1.63
CA TRP A 505 4.75 0.38 -0.51
C TRP A 505 4.58 -0.49 0.73
N THR A 506 3.73 -1.52 0.70
CA THR A 506 3.50 -2.38 1.87
C THR A 506 4.76 -3.11 2.33
N SER A 507 4.94 -3.22 3.66
CA SER A 507 5.94 -4.08 4.28
C SER A 507 5.52 -5.54 4.35
N ASP A 508 4.26 -5.86 4.01
CA ASP A 508 3.74 -7.22 4.06
C ASP A 508 4.44 -8.10 3.02
N THR A 509 5.09 -9.16 3.50
CA THR A 509 5.87 -10.06 2.64
C THR A 509 5.01 -10.80 1.63
N ARG A 510 3.70 -10.94 1.86
CA ARG A 510 2.74 -11.54 0.90
C ARG A 510 2.70 -10.79 -0.42
N PHE A 511 2.98 -9.49 -0.43
CA PHE A 511 3.13 -8.71 -1.65
C PHE A 511 4.36 -9.17 -2.45
N LEU A 512 5.56 -9.10 -1.86
CA LEU A 512 6.81 -9.43 -2.54
C LEU A 512 6.94 -10.92 -2.92
N ARG A 513 6.31 -11.82 -2.16
CA ARG A 513 6.19 -13.26 -2.52
C ARG A 513 5.50 -13.45 -3.89
N GLN A 514 4.73 -12.47 -4.37
CA GLN A 514 4.14 -12.45 -5.71
C GLN A 514 5.06 -11.88 -6.80
N PHE A 515 6.30 -11.46 -6.53
CA PHE A 515 7.21 -10.91 -7.56
C PHE A 515 8.62 -11.55 -7.53
N LEU A 516 8.71 -12.77 -7.00
CA LEU A 516 9.98 -13.50 -6.86
C LEU A 516 10.82 -13.49 -8.15
N ARG A 517 12.11 -13.18 -7.99
CA ARG A 517 13.11 -13.09 -9.07
C ARG A 517 12.79 -12.00 -10.11
N GLY A 518 12.15 -10.91 -9.68
CA GLY A 518 11.79 -9.78 -10.55
C GLY A 518 10.77 -10.12 -11.64
N ARG A 519 10.08 -11.26 -11.54
CA ARG A 519 9.06 -11.65 -12.53
C ARG A 519 7.77 -10.88 -12.28
N LEU A 520 7.47 -9.94 -13.17
CA LEU A 520 6.22 -9.21 -13.20
C LEU A 520 5.05 -10.16 -13.50
N ARG A 521 3.93 -9.95 -12.82
CA ARG A 521 2.68 -10.68 -12.98
C ARG A 521 1.51 -9.83 -12.47
N LEU A 522 0.28 -10.23 -12.79
CA LEU A 522 -0.89 -9.58 -12.21
C LEU A 522 -0.91 -9.82 -10.70
N PHE A 523 -1.00 -8.73 -9.95
CA PHE A 523 -1.12 -8.76 -8.51
C PHE A 523 -2.47 -9.35 -8.10
N LYS A 524 -2.44 -10.27 -7.14
CA LYS A 524 -3.64 -10.80 -6.50
C LYS A 524 -3.71 -10.24 -5.09
N SER A 525 -4.80 -9.54 -4.78
CA SER A 525 -5.00 -9.04 -3.41
C SER A 525 -5.04 -10.20 -2.42
N PHE A 526 -4.32 -10.04 -1.32
CA PHE A 526 -4.36 -10.93 -0.15
C PHE A 526 -5.23 -10.34 0.98
N SER A 527 -5.82 -9.16 0.77
CA SER A 527 -6.81 -8.53 1.65
C SER A 527 -8.08 -8.27 0.84
N LEU A 528 -9.08 -9.13 1.01
CA LEU A 528 -10.33 -9.10 0.29
C LEU A 528 -11.37 -8.30 1.06
N TYR A 529 -12.05 -7.39 0.35
CA TYR A 529 -13.16 -6.59 0.87
C TYR A 529 -12.85 -5.86 2.18
N PRO A 530 -11.72 -5.12 2.26
CA PRO A 530 -11.34 -4.44 3.49
C PRO A 530 -12.45 -3.50 3.98
N PRO A 531 -12.73 -3.44 5.29
CA PRO A 531 -13.74 -2.54 5.84
C PRO A 531 -13.47 -1.08 5.44
N SER A 532 -14.54 -0.32 5.25
CA SER A 532 -14.48 1.11 4.93
C SER A 532 -15.31 1.89 5.94
N TYR A 533 -14.73 2.96 6.47
CA TYR A 533 -15.34 3.81 7.48
C TYR A 533 -15.33 5.26 6.98
N VAL A 534 -16.46 5.95 7.10
CA VAL A 534 -16.65 7.31 6.55
C VAL A 534 -16.96 8.26 7.68
N HIS A 535 -16.06 9.23 7.91
CA HIS A 535 -16.19 10.24 8.96
C HIS A 535 -16.13 11.63 8.33
N ASP A 536 -16.97 12.55 8.82
CA ASP A 536 -16.99 13.95 8.36
C ASP A 536 -16.27 14.84 9.40
N VAL A 537 -15.50 15.82 8.92
CA VAL A 537 -14.74 16.78 9.74
C VAL A 537 -15.09 18.19 9.27
N SER A 538 -15.53 19.05 10.18
CA SER A 538 -15.87 20.45 9.88
C SER A 538 -15.06 21.41 10.74
N PHE A 539 -14.55 22.48 10.14
CA PHE A 539 -13.76 23.50 10.84
C PHE A 539 -13.90 24.87 10.17
N TRP A 540 -13.64 25.91 10.96
CA TRP A 540 -13.53 27.28 10.46
C TRP A 540 -12.12 27.53 9.93
N VAL A 541 -12.01 28.14 8.75
CA VAL A 541 -10.74 28.61 8.19
C VAL A 541 -10.32 29.87 8.96
N PRO A 542 -9.03 30.01 9.34
CA PRO A 542 -8.51 31.21 9.97
C PRO A 542 -8.75 32.47 9.11
N ASP A 543 -9.06 33.59 9.76
CA ASP A 543 -9.39 34.84 9.07
C ASP A 543 -8.16 35.39 8.33
N GLY A 544 -8.32 35.71 7.05
CA GLY A 544 -7.25 36.30 6.22
C GLY A 544 -6.26 35.30 5.64
N GLU A 545 -6.38 34.00 5.93
CA GLU A 545 -5.52 32.95 5.37
C GLU A 545 -6.19 32.22 4.20
N GLN A 546 -5.41 31.88 3.17
CA GLN A 546 -5.86 30.94 2.15
C GLN A 546 -5.73 29.52 2.68
N PHE A 547 -6.80 28.74 2.59
CA PHE A 547 -6.79 27.34 2.99
C PHE A 547 -5.92 26.52 2.03
N ASP A 548 -4.85 25.92 2.56
CA ASP A 548 -3.97 25.02 1.84
C ASP A 548 -4.50 23.58 1.94
N GLU A 549 -5.15 23.12 0.88
CA GLU A 549 -5.70 21.78 0.81
C GLU A 549 -4.62 20.69 0.84
N VAL A 550 -3.44 20.94 0.25
CA VAL A 550 -2.32 19.99 0.28
C VAL A 550 -1.77 19.86 1.70
N ALA A 551 -1.74 20.95 2.48
CA ALA A 551 -1.38 20.90 3.90
C ALA A 551 -2.39 20.07 4.71
N PHE A 552 -3.69 20.26 4.49
CA PHE A 552 -4.74 19.46 5.16
C PHE A 552 -4.61 17.97 4.85
N HIS A 553 -4.39 17.61 3.58
CA HIS A 553 -4.14 16.22 3.18
C HIS A 553 -2.85 15.66 3.77
N THR A 554 -1.80 16.47 3.89
CA THR A 554 -0.54 16.08 4.53
C THR A 554 -0.75 15.75 6.02
N ILE A 555 -1.52 16.57 6.73
CA ILE A 555 -1.92 16.32 8.12
C ILE A 555 -2.73 15.03 8.19
N ALA A 556 -3.71 14.85 7.30
CA ALA A 556 -4.54 13.65 7.24
C ALA A 556 -3.71 12.37 7.07
N ARG A 557 -2.68 12.37 6.20
CA ARG A 557 -1.74 11.25 6.05
C ARG A 557 -0.98 10.97 7.34
N GLN A 558 -0.52 12.02 8.02
CA GLN A 558 0.25 11.92 9.25
C GLN A 558 -0.57 11.33 10.40
N VAL A 559 -1.76 11.86 10.66
CA VAL A 559 -2.59 11.42 11.80
C VAL A 559 -3.22 10.05 11.57
N SER A 560 -3.53 9.70 10.32
CA SER A 560 -4.14 8.42 9.99
C SER A 560 -3.15 7.29 9.69
N GLY A 561 -1.85 7.57 9.61
CA GLY A 561 -0.86 6.58 9.16
C GLY A 561 -1.17 6.04 7.76
N GLU A 562 -1.64 6.91 6.86
CA GLU A 562 -2.08 6.60 5.48
C GLU A 562 -3.32 5.71 5.35
N MET A 563 -4.13 5.59 6.40
CA MET A 563 -5.39 4.84 6.34
C MET A 563 -6.51 5.60 5.62
N VAL A 564 -6.40 6.91 5.43
CA VAL A 564 -7.34 7.69 4.62
C VAL A 564 -7.08 7.46 3.13
N VAL A 565 -8.10 7.03 2.40
CA VAL A 565 -8.04 6.73 0.94
C VAL A 565 -8.64 7.81 0.07
N SER A 566 -9.53 8.62 0.65
CA SER A 566 -10.21 9.70 -0.04
C SER A 566 -10.60 10.79 0.94
N ILE A 567 -10.44 12.03 0.51
CA ILE A 567 -10.91 13.23 1.19
C ILE A 567 -11.71 14.02 0.16
N GLN A 568 -12.91 14.44 0.53
CA GLN A 568 -13.82 15.16 -0.37
C GLN A 568 -14.42 16.35 0.37
N LEU A 569 -14.30 17.55 -0.21
CA LEU A 569 -15.04 18.71 0.28
C LEU A 569 -16.54 18.49 -0.01
N ILE A 570 -17.36 18.38 1.03
CA ILE A 570 -18.80 18.12 0.91
C ILE A 570 -19.65 19.34 1.23
N ASP A 571 -19.12 20.32 1.97
CA ASP A 571 -19.80 21.58 2.25
C ASP A 571 -18.81 22.74 2.45
N SER A 572 -19.19 23.93 2.00
CA SER A 572 -18.43 25.17 2.20
C SER A 572 -19.42 26.29 2.51
N PHE A 573 -19.40 26.74 3.75
CA PHE A 573 -20.30 27.77 4.27
C PHE A 573 -19.52 29.07 4.52
N GLN A 574 -20.13 30.22 4.23
CA GLN A 574 -19.58 31.52 4.59
C GLN A 574 -20.61 32.33 5.38
N GLN A 575 -20.25 32.77 6.58
CA GLN A 575 -21.13 33.54 7.44
C GLN A 575 -21.23 34.98 6.93
N SER A 576 -22.45 35.46 6.67
CA SER A 576 -22.70 36.78 6.05
C SER A 576 -22.26 37.97 6.92
N GLU A 577 -22.32 37.84 8.25
CA GLU A 577 -22.04 38.92 9.19
C GLU A 577 -20.54 39.09 9.50
N THR A 578 -19.81 37.98 9.60
CA THR A 578 -18.40 37.97 10.02
C THR A 578 -17.44 37.70 8.85
N GLY A 579 -17.96 37.22 7.71
CA GLY A 579 -17.17 36.79 6.57
C GLY A 579 -16.44 35.45 6.76
N ARG A 580 -16.54 34.83 7.95
CA ARG A 580 -15.85 33.58 8.30
C ARG A 580 -16.28 32.45 7.39
N LYS A 581 -15.30 31.66 6.92
CA LYS A 581 -15.52 30.49 6.06
C LYS A 581 -15.40 29.21 6.88
N SER A 582 -16.38 28.32 6.75
CA SER A 582 -16.38 26.96 7.31
C SER A 582 -16.28 25.96 6.16
N LEU A 583 -15.47 24.92 6.33
CA LEU A 583 -15.34 23.81 5.38
C LEU A 583 -15.76 22.52 6.08
N CYS A 584 -16.38 21.62 5.33
CA CYS A 584 -16.70 20.26 5.78
C CYS A 584 -16.13 19.25 4.78
N TYR A 585 -15.26 18.39 5.28
CA TYR A 585 -14.62 17.33 4.51
C TYR A 585 -15.13 15.96 4.95
N ARG A 586 -15.39 15.09 3.98
CA ARG A 586 -15.66 13.67 4.19
C ARG A 586 -14.38 12.86 3.97
N LEU A 587 -13.96 12.13 5.00
CA LEU A 587 -12.80 11.27 4.98
C LEU A 587 -13.25 9.81 4.93
N THR A 588 -12.69 9.06 3.98
CA THR A 588 -12.89 7.61 3.89
C THR A 588 -11.63 6.90 4.38
N PHE A 589 -11.75 6.11 5.45
CA PHE A 589 -10.70 5.29 6.02
C PHE A 589 -10.83 3.85 5.54
N GLN A 590 -9.75 3.30 5.00
CA GLN A 590 -9.66 1.93 4.53
C GLN A 590 -8.19 1.53 4.34
N SER A 591 -7.81 0.37 4.86
CA SER A 591 -6.49 -0.22 4.58
C SER A 591 -6.57 -1.20 3.41
N CYS A 592 -5.56 -1.21 2.52
CA CYS A 592 -5.47 -2.16 1.42
C CYS A 592 -4.80 -3.48 1.81
N ASP A 593 -4.07 -3.52 2.92
CA ASP A 593 -3.20 -4.64 3.31
C ASP A 593 -3.33 -5.04 4.80
N LYS A 594 -3.97 -4.22 5.64
CA LYS A 594 -4.08 -4.44 7.08
C LYS A 594 -5.52 -4.57 7.56
N ALA A 595 -5.67 -5.20 8.71
CA ALA A 595 -6.89 -5.16 9.51
C ALA A 595 -7.04 -3.75 10.07
N LEU A 596 -8.14 -3.09 9.72
CA LEU A 596 -8.50 -1.77 10.23
C LEU A 596 -9.85 -1.89 10.93
N SER A 597 -9.85 -1.69 12.23
CA SER A 597 -11.04 -1.73 13.08
C SER A 597 -11.73 -0.38 13.16
N ARG A 598 -12.99 -0.40 13.59
CA ARG A 598 -13.76 0.83 13.82
C ARG A 598 -13.16 1.68 14.95
N GLN A 599 -12.63 1.02 15.99
CA GLN A 599 -12.04 1.69 17.15
C GLN A 599 -10.78 2.45 16.76
N GLU A 600 -9.87 1.83 16.00
CA GLU A 600 -8.66 2.48 15.50
C GLU A 600 -8.97 3.71 14.64
N VAL A 601 -10.00 3.62 13.77
CA VAL A 601 -10.41 4.78 12.95
C VAL A 601 -10.99 5.91 13.81
N ALA A 602 -11.76 5.59 14.85
CA ALA A 602 -12.26 6.59 15.79
C ALA A 602 -11.11 7.29 16.53
N GLU A 603 -10.08 6.55 16.94
CA GLU A 603 -8.88 7.12 17.57
C GLU A 603 -8.08 8.01 16.61
N MET A 604 -7.92 7.60 15.35
CA MET A 604 -7.29 8.43 14.32
C MET A 604 -8.07 9.74 14.08
N GLN A 605 -9.41 9.69 14.09
CA GLN A 605 -10.23 10.87 13.91
C GLN A 605 -10.03 11.89 15.04
N LEU A 606 -9.82 11.44 16.28
CA LEU A 606 -9.62 12.32 17.44
C LEU A 606 -8.30 13.10 17.39
N LEU A 607 -7.35 12.71 16.51
CA LEU A 607 -6.07 13.38 16.31
C LEU A 607 -6.12 14.52 15.27
N PHE A 608 -7.23 14.66 14.54
CA PHE A 608 -7.42 15.69 13.52
C PHE A 608 -7.61 17.11 14.07
#